data_AF-E2BU83-F1
#
_entry.id   AF-E2BU83-F1
#
_cell.length_a   1.000
_cell.length_b   1.000
_cell.length_c   1.000
_cell.angle_alpha   90.00
_cell.angle_beta   90.00
_cell.angle_gamma   90.00
#
_symmetry.space_group_name_H-M   'P 1'
#
loop_
_entity.id
_entity.type
_entity.pdbx_description
1 polymer ?
#
loop_
_entity_poly.entity_id
_entity_poly.type
_entity_poly.pdbx_seq_one_letter_code
_entity_poly.pdbx_strand_id
1 'polypeptide(L)'
;MAGTDEMLKDPTPTTTTDISDSENCTEKEYLMKYRDIMHGTTELPGDFDTWTAQEQYDWKYRIIMKFTLNIPNSLRDMVPAIMTPINSNICQEELPEWMDIDKYRRAQKFVSEHYLSIVLTNLLSLVYSFTFDDGLKGFILGGHTHTPYLAFKRYLITVKRMLVWYDGDPWVKGTKAYREMKITHEKHLALTRKLALASEEQIDAALKIENPWCPERELFRKDFAALCPFAKIDQRPYKLMKYIPYTIKPKSINNADMSVVQGMLVVVPILYPQYIGLHNITDEDLESFCYMWRCYGYFLGVEDK
;
A
#
# COMPACT_ATOMS: atom_id res chain seq x y z
N MET A 1 -35.81 -15.86 1.54
CA MET A 1 -36.84 -16.13 2.57
C MET A 1 -36.19 -16.95 3.66
N ALA A 2 -36.26 -16.45 4.91
CA ALA A 2 -35.93 -17.08 6.21
C ALA A 2 -34.49 -17.64 6.35
N GLY A 3 -33.68 -17.24 7.33
CA GLY A 3 -33.81 -16.30 8.43
C GLY A 3 -32.41 -16.07 9.00
N THR A 4 -32.07 -14.82 9.29
CA THR A 4 -30.82 -14.43 9.95
C THR A 4 -31.21 -13.52 11.10
N ASP A 5 -31.67 -14.15 12.17
CA ASP A 5 -31.88 -13.51 13.46
C ASP A 5 -31.42 -14.52 14.53
N GLU A 6 -30.12 -14.83 14.49
CA GLU A 6 -29.45 -15.49 15.60
C GLU A 6 -28.41 -14.51 16.15
N MET A 7 -28.66 -14.10 17.39
CA MET A 7 -27.87 -13.19 18.20
C MET A 7 -26.45 -13.71 18.38
N LEU A 8 -25.54 -13.37 17.46
CA LEU A 8 -24.11 -13.44 17.71
C LEU A 8 -23.75 -12.31 18.68
N LYS A 9 -23.38 -12.71 19.90
CA LYS A 9 -23.05 -11.88 21.07
C LYS A 9 -22.40 -10.57 20.67
N ASP A 10 -23.19 -9.51 20.72
CA ASP A 10 -22.72 -8.14 20.67
C ASP A 10 -21.94 -7.89 21.97
N PRO A 11 -20.64 -7.57 21.94
CA PRO A 11 -20.01 -7.03 23.13
C PRO A 11 -20.65 -5.66 23.35
N THR A 12 -21.47 -5.58 24.40
CA THR A 12 -22.06 -4.34 24.91
C THR A 12 -21.05 -3.19 24.83
N PRO A 13 -21.39 -2.07 24.19
CA PRO A 13 -20.47 -0.96 24.03
C PRO A 13 -20.31 -0.25 25.38
N THR A 14 -19.19 -0.46 26.07
CA THR A 14 -18.94 0.28 27.32
C THR A 14 -18.43 1.70 27.08
N THR A 15 -18.16 2.10 25.83
CA THR A 15 -17.86 3.50 25.53
C THR A 15 -17.95 3.72 24.02
N THR A 16 -18.96 4.46 23.57
CA THR A 16 -18.78 5.38 22.43
C THR A 16 -17.74 6.39 22.88
N THR A 17 -16.45 6.04 22.77
CA THR A 17 -15.37 7.00 23.07
C THR A 17 -15.35 7.99 21.93
N ASP A 18 -16.00 9.12 22.19
CA ASP A 18 -16.16 10.20 21.24
C ASP A 18 -14.78 10.70 20.81
N ILE A 19 -14.41 10.44 19.55
CA ILE A 19 -13.19 10.99 18.92
C ILE A 19 -13.39 12.51 18.65
N SER A 20 -14.60 13.03 18.88
CA SER A 20 -15.02 14.41 18.60
C SER A 20 -14.32 15.49 19.45
N ASP A 21 -13.77 15.17 20.63
CA ASP A 21 -13.04 16.12 21.48
C ASP A 21 -11.60 16.37 20.98
N SER A 22 -11.46 16.79 19.73
CA SER A 22 -10.16 17.05 19.07
C SER A 22 -9.84 18.53 18.86
N GLU A 23 -10.70 19.45 19.30
CA GLU A 23 -10.54 20.88 19.00
C GLU A 23 -9.32 21.54 19.67
N ASN A 24 -8.72 20.93 20.71
CA ASN A 24 -7.60 21.51 21.48
C ASN A 24 -6.38 20.58 21.68
N CYS A 25 -6.26 19.51 20.91
CA CYS A 25 -5.22 18.49 21.10
C CYS A 25 -4.02 18.74 20.16
N THR A 26 -2.78 18.66 20.65
CA THR A 26 -1.62 18.65 19.74
C THR A 26 -1.64 17.38 18.88
N GLU A 27 -1.02 17.41 17.69
CA GLU A 27 -0.93 16.23 16.81
C GLU A 27 -0.40 14.99 17.57
N LYS A 28 0.60 15.18 18.43
CA LYS A 28 1.18 14.09 19.21
C LYS A 28 0.18 13.48 20.20
N GLU A 29 -0.55 14.33 20.92
CA GLU A 29 -1.54 13.90 21.93
C GLU A 29 -2.73 13.20 21.26
N TYR A 30 -3.19 13.68 20.10
CA TYR A 30 -4.28 13.04 19.36
C TYR A 30 -3.87 11.64 18.90
N LEU A 31 -2.66 11.50 18.32
CA LEU A 31 -2.16 10.21 17.86
C LEU A 31 -1.95 9.23 19.04
N MET A 32 -1.52 9.72 20.21
CA MET A 32 -1.42 8.91 21.42
C MET A 32 -2.79 8.43 21.92
N LYS A 33 -3.76 9.34 22.07
CA LYS A 33 -5.14 8.98 22.47
C LYS A 33 -5.75 7.96 21.51
N TYR A 34 -5.56 8.15 20.21
CA TYR A 34 -6.05 7.23 19.19
C TYR A 34 -5.37 5.86 19.27
N ARG A 35 -4.05 5.83 19.44
CA ARG A 35 -3.28 4.60 19.64
C ARG A 35 -3.82 3.83 20.84
N ASP A 36 -4.07 4.50 21.96
CA ASP A 36 -4.56 3.86 23.19
C ASP A 36 -5.98 3.31 22.99
N ILE A 37 -6.87 4.07 22.33
CA ILE A 37 -8.22 3.60 21.96
C ILE A 37 -8.12 2.36 21.05
N MET A 38 -7.26 2.40 20.03
CA MET A 38 -7.05 1.26 19.13
C MET A 38 -6.55 0.04 19.89
N HIS A 39 -5.52 0.16 20.71
CA HIS A 39 -5.00 -0.95 21.50
C HIS A 39 -6.07 -1.54 22.43
N GLY A 40 -6.83 -0.71 23.16
CA GLY A 40 -7.91 -1.19 24.02
C GLY A 40 -9.06 -1.86 23.24
N THR A 41 -9.37 -1.37 22.04
CA THR A 41 -10.46 -1.93 21.21
C THR A 41 -10.04 -3.20 20.45
N THR A 42 -8.73 -3.46 20.34
CA THR A 42 -8.15 -4.57 19.57
C THR A 42 -7.62 -5.69 20.46
N GLU A 43 -7.86 -5.62 21.77
CA GLU A 43 -7.67 -6.76 22.66
C GLU A 43 -8.50 -7.93 22.15
N LEU A 44 -7.83 -9.05 21.88
CA LEU A 44 -8.49 -10.24 21.37
C LEU A 44 -9.41 -10.79 22.46
N PRO A 45 -10.66 -11.17 22.11
CA PRO A 45 -11.53 -11.94 22.99
C PRO A 45 -10.80 -13.16 23.56
N GLY A 46 -11.01 -13.49 24.83
CA GLY A 46 -10.27 -14.57 25.50
C GLY A 46 -10.46 -15.96 24.88
N ASP A 47 -11.51 -16.14 24.09
CA ASP A 47 -11.85 -17.36 23.34
C ASP A 47 -11.61 -17.22 21.82
N PHE A 48 -10.97 -16.14 21.36
CA PHE A 48 -10.81 -15.83 19.93
C PHE A 48 -10.19 -16.97 19.12
N ASP A 49 -9.21 -17.67 19.69
CA ASP A 49 -8.53 -18.80 19.03
C ASP A 49 -9.44 -20.02 18.84
N THR A 50 -10.59 -20.08 19.53
CA THR A 50 -11.59 -21.14 19.39
C THR A 50 -12.62 -20.85 18.30
N TRP A 51 -12.67 -19.61 17.80
CA TRP A 51 -13.60 -19.20 16.76
C TRP A 51 -13.20 -19.76 15.39
N THR A 52 -14.17 -19.86 14.49
CA THR A 52 -13.91 -20.19 13.09
C THR A 52 -13.13 -19.07 12.39
N ALA A 53 -12.44 -19.42 11.29
CA ALA A 53 -11.69 -18.43 10.50
C ALA A 53 -12.59 -17.27 10.00
N GLN A 54 -13.86 -17.55 9.67
CA GLN A 54 -14.82 -16.53 9.24
C GLN A 54 -15.21 -15.60 10.39
N GLU A 55 -15.47 -16.12 11.59
CA GLU A 55 -15.82 -15.31 12.76
C GLU A 55 -14.65 -14.39 13.17
N GLN A 56 -13.42 -14.92 13.15
CA GLN A 56 -12.22 -14.14 13.39
C GLN A 56 -12.05 -13.02 12.36
N TYR A 57 -12.28 -13.33 11.09
CA TYR A 57 -12.22 -12.36 9.99
C TYR A 57 -13.28 -11.26 10.14
N ASP A 58 -14.54 -11.63 10.36
CA ASP A 58 -15.65 -10.69 10.50
C ASP A 58 -15.44 -9.75 11.69
N TRP A 59 -14.90 -10.27 12.79
CA TRP A 59 -14.52 -9.45 13.93
C TRP A 59 -13.43 -8.44 13.57
N LYS A 60 -12.32 -8.89 12.96
CA LYS A 60 -11.23 -7.98 12.53
C LYS A 60 -11.73 -6.93 11.55
N TYR A 61 -12.57 -7.32 10.58
CA TYR A 61 -13.18 -6.42 9.62
C TYR A 61 -13.99 -5.31 10.32
N ARG A 62 -14.88 -5.69 11.26
CA ARG A 62 -15.67 -4.71 12.04
C ARG A 62 -14.79 -3.76 12.81
N ILE A 63 -13.69 -4.24 13.39
CA ILE A 63 -12.73 -3.40 14.12
C ILE A 63 -12.06 -2.39 13.20
N ILE A 64 -11.51 -2.82 12.04
CA ILE A 64 -10.90 -1.89 11.09
C ILE A 64 -11.93 -0.85 10.60
N MET A 65 -13.15 -1.28 10.27
CA MET A 65 -14.21 -0.40 9.81
C MET A 65 -14.58 0.71 10.81
N LYS A 66 -14.51 0.45 12.13
CA LYS A 66 -14.70 1.49 13.16
C LYS A 66 -13.66 2.61 13.08
N PHE A 67 -12.48 2.29 12.58
CA PHE A 67 -11.34 3.20 12.43
C PHE A 67 -11.23 3.80 11.03
N THR A 68 -12.01 3.28 10.08
CA THR A 68 -11.99 3.70 8.67
C THR A 68 -13.37 4.14 8.16
N LEU A 69 -14.21 4.69 9.05
CA LEU A 69 -15.62 5.07 8.78
C LEU A 69 -15.83 5.97 7.54
N ASN A 70 -14.80 6.73 7.13
CA ASN A 70 -14.86 7.66 6.01
C ASN A 70 -14.21 7.14 4.71
N ILE A 71 -13.93 5.83 4.61
CA ILE A 71 -13.41 5.26 3.35
C ILE A 71 -14.50 5.32 2.26
N PRO A 72 -14.22 5.95 1.09
CA PRO A 72 -15.14 5.94 -0.05
C PRO A 72 -15.52 4.53 -0.48
N ASN A 73 -16.72 4.36 -1.03
CA ASN A 73 -17.20 3.04 -1.50
C ASN A 73 -16.23 2.36 -2.47
N SER A 74 -15.58 3.14 -3.35
CA SER A 74 -14.58 2.67 -4.31
C SER A 74 -13.28 2.13 -3.69
N LEU A 75 -13.06 2.39 -2.40
CA LEU A 75 -11.87 1.95 -1.66
C LEU A 75 -12.21 0.98 -0.53
N ARG A 76 -13.45 0.49 -0.42
CA ARG A 76 -13.86 -0.46 0.63
C ARG A 76 -13.08 -1.76 0.57
N ASP A 77 -12.68 -2.22 -0.61
CA ASP A 77 -11.87 -3.42 -0.78
C ASP A 77 -10.43 -3.26 -0.26
N MET A 78 -10.00 -2.04 0.08
CA MET A 78 -8.74 -1.85 0.82
C MET A 78 -8.80 -2.41 2.24
N VAL A 79 -9.98 -2.43 2.87
CA VAL A 79 -10.16 -2.96 4.23
C VAL A 79 -9.78 -4.44 4.33
N PRO A 80 -10.36 -5.35 3.51
CA PRO A 80 -9.91 -6.72 3.49
C PRO A 80 -8.46 -6.86 3.00
N ALA A 81 -8.02 -6.04 2.05
CA ALA A 81 -6.65 -6.10 1.54
C ALA A 81 -5.57 -5.81 2.60
N ILE A 82 -5.88 -5.03 3.65
CA ILE A 82 -4.97 -4.80 4.80
C ILE A 82 -4.73 -6.09 5.58
N MET A 83 -5.75 -6.94 5.69
CA MET A 83 -5.69 -8.18 6.48
C MET A 83 -5.09 -9.35 5.72
N THR A 84 -5.05 -9.27 4.40
CA THR A 84 -4.65 -10.38 3.53
C THR A 84 -3.20 -10.23 3.07
N PRO A 85 -2.29 -11.15 3.44
CA PRO A 85 -0.94 -11.20 2.90
C PRO A 85 -0.93 -11.38 1.37
N ILE A 86 0.15 -10.95 0.72
CA ILE A 86 0.35 -11.28 -0.70
C ILE A 86 0.48 -12.79 -0.91
N ASN A 87 -0.03 -13.29 -2.04
CA ASN A 87 0.04 -14.71 -2.39
C ASN A 87 1.50 -15.12 -2.66
N SER A 88 2.04 -16.02 -1.84
CA SER A 88 3.42 -16.50 -1.97
C SER A 88 3.63 -17.59 -3.02
N ASN A 89 2.55 -18.18 -3.53
CA ASN A 89 2.57 -19.37 -4.36
C ASN A 89 2.04 -19.11 -5.77
N ILE A 90 2.01 -17.84 -6.20
CA ILE A 90 1.49 -17.48 -7.52
C ILE A 90 2.34 -18.10 -8.64
N CYS A 91 1.69 -18.78 -9.59
CA CYS A 91 2.34 -19.26 -10.80
C CYS A 91 2.44 -18.10 -11.79
N GLN A 92 3.63 -17.50 -11.92
CA GLN A 92 3.84 -16.37 -12.83
C GLN A 92 3.72 -16.76 -14.32
N GLU A 93 3.71 -18.06 -14.64
CA GLU A 93 3.58 -18.57 -16.01
C GLU A 93 2.09 -18.73 -16.42
N GLU A 94 1.18 -18.73 -15.45
CA GLU A 94 -0.26 -18.87 -15.68
C GLU A 94 -0.91 -17.50 -15.81
N LEU A 95 -1.53 -17.26 -16.96
CA LEU A 95 -2.33 -16.07 -17.19
C LEU A 95 -3.66 -16.19 -16.44
N PRO A 96 -4.12 -15.13 -15.77
CA PRO A 96 -5.45 -15.11 -15.18
C PRO A 96 -6.52 -15.15 -16.28
N GLU A 97 -7.71 -15.67 -15.97
CA GLU A 97 -8.82 -15.82 -16.94
C GLU A 97 -9.25 -14.48 -17.56
N TRP A 98 -9.12 -13.38 -16.81
CA TRP A 98 -9.44 -12.04 -17.27
C TRP A 98 -8.35 -11.41 -18.15
N MET A 99 -7.25 -12.12 -18.44
CA MET A 99 -6.13 -11.58 -19.21
C MET A 99 -6.51 -11.31 -20.67
N ASP A 100 -6.72 -10.04 -20.99
CA ASP A 100 -6.74 -9.47 -22.33
C ASP A 100 -5.32 -9.07 -22.78
N ILE A 101 -4.78 -9.85 -23.72
CA ILE A 101 -3.44 -9.61 -24.29
C ILE A 101 -3.42 -8.35 -25.17
N ASP A 102 -4.49 -8.06 -25.91
CA ASP A 102 -4.52 -6.91 -26.81
C ASP A 102 -4.53 -5.59 -26.01
N LYS A 103 -5.27 -5.57 -24.89
CA LYS A 103 -5.25 -4.44 -23.95
C LYS A 103 -3.87 -4.27 -23.31
N TYR A 104 -3.19 -5.36 -22.97
CA TYR A 104 -1.81 -5.30 -22.49
C TYR A 104 -0.86 -4.73 -23.54
N ARG A 105 -0.95 -5.19 -24.80
CA ARG A 105 -0.13 -4.70 -25.92
C ARG A 105 -0.37 -3.22 -26.22
N ARG A 106 -1.62 -2.77 -26.14
CA ARG A 106 -1.96 -1.34 -26.24
C ARG A 106 -1.24 -0.54 -25.16
N ALA A 107 -1.26 -1.03 -23.94
CA ALA A 107 -0.60 -0.38 -22.83
C ALA A 107 0.92 -0.30 -23.04
N GLN A 108 1.55 -1.36 -23.56
CA GLN A 108 2.97 -1.35 -23.90
C GLN A 108 3.29 -0.30 -24.96
N LYS A 109 2.44 -0.20 -26.00
CA LYS A 109 2.56 0.84 -27.01
C LYS A 109 2.49 2.23 -26.38
N PHE A 110 1.47 2.48 -25.55
CA PHE A 110 1.33 3.75 -24.82
C PHE A 110 2.57 4.09 -24.00
N VAL A 111 3.10 3.14 -23.20
CA VAL A 111 4.33 3.38 -22.43
C VAL A 111 5.52 3.66 -23.35
N SER A 112 5.64 2.94 -24.47
CA SER A 112 6.75 3.12 -25.41
C SER A 112 6.75 4.50 -26.08
N GLU A 113 5.57 5.04 -26.38
CA GLU A 113 5.38 6.37 -26.99
C GLU A 113 5.58 7.50 -25.96
N HIS A 114 5.47 7.19 -24.66
CA HIS A 114 5.52 8.16 -23.56
C HIS A 114 6.58 7.85 -22.49
N TYR A 115 7.68 7.18 -22.87
CA TYR A 115 8.68 6.68 -21.92
C TYR A 115 9.19 7.72 -20.92
N LEU A 116 9.47 8.94 -21.38
CA LEU A 116 9.97 10.02 -20.52
C LEU A 116 8.96 10.38 -19.42
N SER A 117 7.68 10.51 -19.79
CA SER A 117 6.58 10.81 -18.87
C SER A 117 6.36 9.69 -17.84
N ILE A 118 6.47 8.44 -18.27
CA ILE A 118 6.35 7.28 -17.38
C ILE A 118 7.55 7.18 -16.43
N VAL A 119 8.77 7.45 -16.89
CA VAL A 119 9.95 7.53 -16.01
C VAL A 119 9.80 8.67 -14.99
N LEU A 120 9.35 9.85 -15.42
CA LEU A 120 9.09 10.97 -14.52
C LEU A 120 8.02 10.61 -13.47
N THR A 121 6.96 9.92 -13.88
CA THR A 121 5.94 9.37 -12.98
C THR A 121 6.55 8.46 -11.92
N ASN A 122 7.42 7.52 -12.32
CA ASN A 122 8.08 6.61 -11.39
C ASN A 122 8.98 7.35 -10.38
N LEU A 123 9.55 8.51 -10.75
CA LEU A 123 10.33 9.33 -9.82
C LEU A 123 9.42 10.09 -8.84
N LEU A 124 8.32 10.65 -9.32
CA LEU A 124 7.33 11.34 -8.48
C LEU A 124 6.63 10.38 -7.51
N SER A 125 6.37 9.13 -7.93
CA SER A 125 5.77 8.11 -7.08
C SER A 125 6.64 7.74 -5.88
N LEU A 126 7.97 7.85 -5.99
CA LEU A 126 8.88 7.66 -4.86
C LEU A 126 8.69 8.75 -3.81
N VAL A 127 8.52 10.00 -4.23
CA VAL A 127 8.24 11.12 -3.32
C VAL A 127 6.94 10.85 -2.56
N TYR A 128 5.88 10.44 -3.27
CA TYR A 128 4.63 10.03 -2.62
C TYR A 128 4.83 8.87 -1.65
N SER A 129 5.53 7.82 -2.07
CA SER A 129 5.81 6.63 -1.25
C SER A 129 6.50 6.98 0.07
N PHE A 130 7.40 7.97 0.07
CA PHE A 130 8.11 8.38 1.29
C PHE A 130 7.29 9.27 2.23
N THR A 131 6.10 9.73 1.81
CA THR A 131 5.20 10.48 2.71
C THR A 131 4.37 9.59 3.64
N PHE A 132 4.35 8.27 3.39
CA PHE A 132 3.59 7.30 4.17
C PHE A 132 4.52 6.38 4.96
N ASP A 133 4.37 6.36 6.30
CA ASP A 133 5.19 5.54 7.21
C ASP A 133 5.15 4.04 6.86
N ASP A 134 3.96 3.52 6.50
CA ASP A 134 3.79 2.12 6.10
C ASP A 134 4.55 1.80 4.79
N GLY A 135 4.58 2.74 3.84
CA GLY A 135 5.39 2.60 2.61
C GLY A 135 6.88 2.58 2.91
N LEU A 136 7.36 3.51 3.76
CA LEU A 136 8.77 3.63 4.17
C LEU A 136 9.32 2.35 4.81
N LYS A 137 8.50 1.61 5.56
CA LYS A 137 8.88 0.35 6.20
C LYS A 137 9.47 -0.67 5.22
N GLY A 138 8.84 -0.85 4.06
CA GLY A 138 9.35 -1.76 3.04
C GLY A 138 10.69 -1.30 2.45
N PHE A 139 10.85 0.01 2.24
CA PHE A 139 12.10 0.58 1.70
C PHE A 139 13.27 0.47 2.68
N ILE A 140 13.04 0.81 3.95
CA ILE A 140 14.09 0.83 4.97
C ILE A 140 14.51 -0.59 5.34
N LEU A 141 13.56 -1.49 5.58
CA LEU A 141 13.86 -2.88 5.94
C LEU A 141 14.45 -3.68 4.79
N GLY A 142 14.13 -3.32 3.54
CA GLY A 142 14.79 -3.86 2.34
C GLY A 142 16.26 -3.43 2.20
N GLY A 143 16.71 -2.45 3.00
CA GLY A 143 18.09 -1.97 3.05
C GLY A 143 18.51 -1.23 1.79
N HIS A 144 19.82 -0.97 1.68
CA HIS A 144 20.43 -0.23 0.57
C HIS A 144 19.83 1.17 0.33
N THR A 145 19.35 1.81 1.40
CA THR A 145 18.78 3.16 1.38
C THR A 145 19.42 4.10 2.40
N HIS A 146 20.34 3.61 3.22
CA HIS A 146 20.95 4.36 4.32
C HIS A 146 22.03 5.37 3.89
N THR A 147 22.40 5.42 2.61
CA THR A 147 23.22 6.49 2.02
C THR A 147 22.65 6.94 0.68
N PRO A 148 22.88 8.21 0.25
CA PRO A 148 22.40 8.70 -1.05
C PRO A 148 22.84 7.82 -2.24
N TYR A 149 24.08 7.32 -2.23
CA TYR A 149 24.61 6.49 -3.31
C TYR A 149 23.95 5.09 -3.37
N LEU A 150 23.70 4.48 -2.21
CA LEU A 150 23.00 3.19 -2.17
C LEU A 150 21.54 3.36 -2.58
N ALA A 151 20.88 4.41 -2.11
CA ALA A 151 19.53 4.77 -2.52
C ALA A 151 19.47 4.98 -4.06
N PHE A 152 20.39 5.75 -4.63
CA PHE A 152 20.52 5.93 -6.08
C PHE A 152 20.62 4.59 -6.82
N LYS A 153 21.52 3.69 -6.39
CA LYS A 153 21.65 2.36 -7.01
C LYS A 153 20.35 1.57 -6.93
N ARG A 154 19.70 1.55 -5.77
CA ARG A 154 18.45 0.82 -5.54
C ARG A 154 17.34 1.31 -6.48
N TYR A 155 17.15 2.64 -6.58
CA TYR A 155 16.11 3.21 -7.42
C TYR A 155 16.45 3.09 -8.91
N LEU A 156 17.72 3.22 -9.29
CA LEU A 156 18.14 2.97 -10.67
C LEU A 156 17.85 1.52 -11.11
N ILE A 157 18.13 0.54 -10.24
CA ILE A 157 17.79 -0.87 -10.52
C ILE A 157 16.27 -1.05 -10.62
N THR A 158 15.51 -0.41 -9.74
CA THR A 158 14.03 -0.49 -9.73
C THR A 158 13.44 0.08 -11.02
N VAL A 159 13.87 1.27 -11.45
CA VAL A 159 13.44 1.87 -12.72
C VAL A 159 13.83 0.97 -13.89
N LYS A 160 15.06 0.45 -13.93
CA LYS A 160 15.49 -0.49 -14.98
C LYS A 160 14.63 -1.76 -15.04
N ARG A 161 14.14 -2.26 -13.90
CA ARG A 161 13.20 -3.40 -13.87
C ARG A 161 11.87 -3.05 -14.47
N MET A 162 11.29 -1.93 -14.05
CA MET A 162 10.00 -1.47 -14.58
C MET A 162 10.05 -1.30 -16.10
N LEU A 163 11.12 -0.66 -16.63
CA LEU A 163 11.31 -0.54 -18.08
C LEU A 163 11.35 -1.92 -18.78
N VAL A 164 12.03 -2.90 -18.18
CA VAL A 164 12.07 -4.27 -18.71
C VAL A 164 10.70 -4.95 -18.67
N TRP A 165 9.85 -4.64 -17.70
CA TRP A 165 8.48 -5.14 -17.65
C TRP A 165 7.61 -4.50 -18.71
N TYR A 166 7.77 -3.20 -18.96
CA TYR A 166 6.99 -2.48 -19.97
C TYR A 166 7.25 -3.02 -21.38
N ASP A 167 8.50 -3.41 -21.67
CA ASP A 167 8.89 -3.90 -23.00
C ASP A 167 8.64 -5.41 -23.23
N GLY A 168 8.21 -6.18 -22.23
CA GLY A 168 8.21 -7.64 -22.34
C GLY A 168 7.07 -8.35 -21.63
N ASP A 169 7.05 -9.66 -21.81
CA ASP A 169 6.00 -10.52 -21.29
C ASP A 169 6.44 -11.18 -19.98
N PRO A 170 5.96 -10.71 -18.81
CA PRO A 170 6.36 -11.26 -17.52
C PRO A 170 5.86 -12.69 -17.27
N TRP A 171 4.94 -13.20 -18.10
CA TRP A 171 4.44 -14.59 -18.02
C TRP A 171 5.17 -15.57 -18.93
N VAL A 172 6.00 -15.09 -19.87
CA VAL A 172 6.74 -15.97 -20.78
C VAL A 172 8.07 -16.35 -20.14
N LYS A 173 8.16 -17.59 -19.67
CA LYS A 173 9.38 -18.14 -19.05
C LYS A 173 10.60 -17.92 -19.94
N GLY A 174 11.69 -17.45 -19.34
CA GLY A 174 12.96 -17.21 -20.03
C GLY A 174 13.10 -15.83 -20.66
N THR A 175 12.04 -15.01 -20.69
CA THR A 175 12.19 -13.59 -21.04
C THR A 175 12.88 -12.80 -19.92
N LYS A 176 13.41 -11.63 -20.26
CA LYS A 176 13.97 -10.71 -19.26
C LYS A 176 12.88 -10.17 -18.32
N ALA A 177 11.71 -9.86 -18.86
CA ALA A 177 10.53 -9.42 -18.09
C ALA A 177 10.14 -10.46 -17.02
N TYR A 178 10.01 -11.73 -17.40
CA TYR A 178 9.73 -12.83 -16.49
C TYR A 178 10.76 -12.91 -15.36
N ARG A 179 12.06 -12.90 -15.69
CA ARG A 179 13.13 -12.97 -14.68
C ARG A 179 13.08 -11.79 -13.70
N GLU A 180 12.94 -10.56 -14.19
CA GLU A 180 12.93 -9.38 -13.32
C GLU A 180 11.66 -9.31 -12.46
N MET A 181 10.52 -9.77 -12.99
CA MET A 181 9.26 -9.88 -12.26
C MET A 181 9.39 -10.91 -11.13
N LYS A 182 9.92 -12.10 -11.45
CA LYS A 182 10.20 -13.16 -10.47
C LYS A 182 11.11 -12.69 -9.34
N ILE A 183 12.24 -12.05 -9.66
CA ILE A 183 13.16 -11.55 -8.62
C ILE A 183 12.48 -10.50 -7.74
N THR A 184 11.54 -9.72 -8.29
CA THR A 184 10.84 -8.70 -7.50
C THR A 184 9.80 -9.33 -6.58
N HIS A 185 9.04 -10.30 -7.06
CA HIS A 185 8.15 -11.10 -6.22
C HIS A 185 8.94 -11.79 -5.09
N GLU A 186 10.06 -12.45 -5.39
CA GLU A 186 10.93 -13.08 -4.39
C GLU A 186 11.46 -12.09 -3.34
N LYS A 187 11.80 -10.85 -3.75
CA LYS A 187 12.19 -9.79 -2.81
C LYS A 187 11.05 -9.39 -1.88
N HIS A 188 9.83 -9.28 -2.39
CA HIS A 188 8.65 -9.01 -1.57
C HIS A 188 8.41 -10.14 -0.57
N LEU A 189 8.54 -11.41 -0.99
CA LEU A 189 8.43 -12.56 -0.08
C LEU A 189 9.54 -12.59 0.98
N ALA A 190 10.78 -12.26 0.60
CA ALA A 190 11.88 -12.17 1.55
C ALA A 190 11.64 -11.09 2.61
N LEU A 191 11.09 -9.95 2.20
CA LEU A 191 10.70 -8.88 3.13
C LEU A 191 9.53 -9.31 4.02
N THR A 192 8.51 -9.99 3.48
CA THR A 192 7.43 -10.60 4.28
C THR A 192 7.97 -11.53 5.36
N ARG A 193 8.91 -12.42 5.03
CA ARG A 193 9.54 -13.32 6.03
C ARG A 193 10.31 -12.54 7.09
N LYS A 194 11.05 -11.50 6.68
CA LYS A 194 11.78 -10.63 7.62
C LYS A 194 10.84 -9.92 8.58
N LEU A 195 9.67 -9.47 8.11
CA LEU A 195 8.65 -8.84 8.94
C LEU A 195 8.03 -9.81 9.94
N ALA A 196 7.74 -11.03 9.51
CA ALA A 196 7.16 -12.05 10.39
C ALA A 196 8.07 -12.42 11.56
N LEU A 197 9.39 -12.33 11.37
CA LEU A 197 10.40 -12.66 12.38
C LEU A 197 10.79 -11.48 13.29
N ALA A 198 10.40 -10.25 12.95
CA ALA A 198 10.79 -9.06 13.69
C ALA A 198 9.80 -8.71 14.81
N SER A 199 10.32 -8.26 15.96
CA SER A 199 9.51 -7.64 17.00
C SER A 199 9.02 -6.26 16.55
N GLU A 200 7.97 -5.75 17.20
CA GLU A 200 7.42 -4.43 16.87
C GLU A 200 8.44 -3.33 17.17
N GLU A 201 9.17 -3.47 18.27
CA GLU A 201 10.24 -2.57 18.68
C GLU A 201 11.39 -2.57 17.67
N GLN A 202 11.73 -3.74 17.11
CA GLN A 202 12.75 -3.85 16.06
C GLN A 202 12.34 -3.15 14.77
N ILE A 203 11.06 -3.29 14.38
CA ILE A 203 10.50 -2.59 13.21
C ILE A 203 10.52 -1.07 13.44
N ASP A 204 10.03 -0.62 14.59
CA ASP A 204 9.96 0.80 14.95
C ASP A 204 11.34 1.42 15.08
N ALA A 205 12.31 0.70 15.64
CA ALA A 205 13.70 1.15 15.73
C ALA A 205 14.32 1.29 14.33
N ALA A 206 14.08 0.34 13.42
CA ALA A 206 14.60 0.40 12.06
C ALA A 206 14.02 1.60 11.28
N LEU A 207 12.78 1.99 11.55
CA LEU A 207 12.12 3.13 10.91
C LEU A 207 12.64 4.50 11.38
N LYS A 208 13.37 4.56 12.50
CA LYS A 208 13.94 5.81 13.03
C LYS A 208 15.27 6.10 12.35
N ILE A 209 15.28 7.13 11.50
CA ILE A 209 16.51 7.70 10.96
C ILE A 209 16.98 8.79 11.93
N GLU A 210 18.05 8.52 12.66
CA GLU A 210 18.69 9.51 13.54
C GLU A 210 19.38 10.58 12.67
N ASN A 211 19.04 11.85 12.89
CA ASN A 211 19.59 13.00 12.16
C ASN A 211 19.48 12.88 10.62
N PRO A 212 18.27 12.84 10.04
CA PRO A 212 18.10 12.73 8.59
C PRO A 212 18.74 13.94 7.88
N TRP A 213 19.67 13.67 6.96
CA TRP A 213 20.31 14.72 6.17
C TRP A 213 19.47 15.07 4.95
N CYS A 214 18.85 16.25 4.98
CA CYS A 214 18.20 16.88 3.83
C CYS A 214 18.27 18.41 4.06
N PRO A 215 19.13 19.14 3.33
CA PRO A 215 19.30 20.59 3.53
C PRO A 215 17.99 21.37 3.39
N GLU A 216 17.10 20.91 2.52
CA GLU A 216 15.81 21.52 2.21
C GLU A 216 14.66 20.97 3.07
N ARG A 217 14.95 20.15 4.09
CA ARG A 217 13.92 19.45 4.88
C ARG A 217 12.88 20.39 5.46
N GLU A 218 13.32 21.47 6.10
CA GLU A 218 12.41 22.42 6.74
C GLU A 218 11.60 23.22 5.71
N LEU A 219 12.19 23.50 4.54
CA LEU A 219 11.48 24.13 3.43
C LEU A 219 10.39 23.19 2.90
N PHE A 220 10.73 21.94 2.57
CA PHE A 220 9.74 20.95 2.13
C PHE A 220 8.64 20.72 3.16
N ARG A 221 8.98 20.64 4.45
CA ARG A 221 7.98 20.50 5.51
C ARG A 221 7.01 21.69 5.53
N LYS A 222 7.51 22.91 5.37
CA LYS A 222 6.68 24.12 5.31
C LYS A 222 5.77 24.11 4.08
N ASP A 223 6.31 23.80 2.91
CA ASP A 223 5.56 23.81 1.66
C ASP A 223 4.47 22.72 1.64
N PHE A 224 4.81 21.49 2.05
CA PHE A 224 3.82 20.42 2.17
C PHE A 224 2.75 20.73 3.22
N ALA A 225 3.11 21.35 4.35
CA ALA A 225 2.13 21.76 5.35
C ALA A 225 1.18 22.85 4.83
N ALA A 226 1.69 23.81 4.06
CA ALA A 226 0.90 24.89 3.47
C ALA A 226 -0.05 24.41 2.36
N LEU A 227 0.34 23.36 1.62
CA LEU A 227 -0.45 22.80 0.51
C LEU A 227 -1.36 21.64 0.90
N CYS A 228 -1.22 21.08 2.11
CA CYS A 228 -2.03 19.94 2.54
C CYS A 228 -3.50 20.35 2.67
N PRO A 229 -4.42 19.83 1.82
CA PRO A 229 -5.82 20.22 1.88
C PRO A 229 -6.55 19.66 3.12
N PHE A 230 -5.93 18.69 3.80
CA PHE A 230 -6.45 18.05 4.99
C PHE A 230 -5.84 18.69 6.23
N ALA A 231 -6.29 19.87 6.64
CA ALA A 231 -5.68 20.59 7.77
C ALA A 231 -5.83 19.83 9.10
N LYS A 232 -6.96 19.16 9.30
CA LYS A 232 -7.26 18.42 10.54
C LYS A 232 -6.70 17.00 10.50
N ILE A 233 -6.38 16.46 11.68
CA ILE A 233 -5.73 15.15 11.80
C ILE A 233 -6.68 13.97 11.57
N ASP A 234 -7.94 14.12 11.93
CA ASP A 234 -9.05 13.19 11.65
C ASP A 234 -9.32 13.01 10.15
N GLN A 235 -8.89 13.98 9.33
CA GLN A 235 -8.93 13.92 7.86
C GLN A 235 -7.73 13.18 7.25
N ARG A 236 -6.78 12.70 8.06
CA ARG A 236 -5.52 12.07 7.61
C ARG A 236 -5.45 10.61 8.08
N PRO A 237 -6.30 9.72 7.55
CA PRO A 237 -6.42 8.34 8.04
C PRO A 237 -5.10 7.58 7.98
N TYR A 238 -4.24 7.87 7.01
CA TYR A 238 -2.92 7.25 6.87
C TYR A 238 -1.99 7.46 8.08
N LYS A 239 -2.15 8.56 8.84
CA LYS A 239 -1.38 8.77 10.09
C LYS A 239 -1.80 7.80 11.20
N LEU A 240 -2.99 7.24 11.07
CA LEU A 240 -3.62 6.34 12.04
C LEU A 240 -3.37 4.87 11.68
N MET A 241 -3.27 4.55 10.39
CA MET A 241 -3.06 3.18 9.87
C MET A 241 -1.85 2.47 10.47
N LYS A 242 -0.77 3.20 10.75
CA LYS A 242 0.45 2.62 11.36
C LYS A 242 0.20 2.03 12.75
N TYR A 243 -0.81 2.52 13.47
CA TYR A 243 -1.16 2.04 14.80
C TYR A 243 -2.09 0.83 14.79
N ILE A 244 -2.56 0.39 13.60
CA ILE A 244 -3.32 -0.86 13.50
C ILE A 244 -2.42 -1.98 14.00
N PRO A 245 -2.81 -2.70 15.06
CA PRO A 245 -1.94 -3.68 15.69
C PRO A 245 -1.83 -4.93 14.83
N TYR A 246 -0.76 -5.68 15.04
CA TYR A 246 -0.50 -6.89 14.27
C TYR A 246 -1.38 -8.08 14.68
N THR A 247 -2.19 -7.94 15.73
CA THR A 247 -3.32 -8.85 16.01
C THR A 247 -4.40 -8.75 14.94
N ILE A 248 -4.51 -7.58 14.27
CA ILE A 248 -5.49 -7.28 13.23
C ILE A 248 -4.87 -7.41 11.83
N LYS A 249 -3.71 -6.78 11.58
CA LYS A 249 -2.99 -6.85 10.29
C LYS A 249 -1.83 -7.84 10.34
N PRO A 250 -1.49 -8.53 9.24
CA PRO A 250 -0.39 -9.48 9.26
C PRO A 250 0.96 -8.77 9.43
N LYS A 251 1.92 -9.44 10.09
CA LYS A 251 3.35 -9.03 10.09
C LYS A 251 4.02 -9.39 8.75
N SER A 252 3.47 -8.90 7.65
CA SER A 252 3.95 -9.15 6.29
C SER A 252 3.70 -7.93 5.40
N ILE A 253 4.13 -8.02 4.13
CA ILE A 253 3.51 -7.20 3.08
C ILE A 253 2.10 -7.76 2.84
N ASN A 254 1.10 -6.89 2.85
CA ASN A 254 -0.28 -7.24 2.56
C ASN A 254 -0.73 -6.67 1.18
N ASN A 255 -1.93 -7.05 0.74
CA ASN A 255 -2.47 -6.62 -0.55
C ASN A 255 -2.67 -5.10 -0.60
N ALA A 256 -3.09 -4.46 0.49
CA ALA A 256 -3.24 -3.01 0.52
C ALA A 256 -1.90 -2.28 0.36
N ASP A 257 -0.83 -2.76 1.00
CA ASP A 257 0.52 -2.19 0.83
C ASP A 257 0.92 -2.17 -0.64
N MET A 258 0.72 -3.29 -1.34
CA MET A 258 1.04 -3.44 -2.76
C MET A 258 0.15 -2.58 -3.65
N SER A 259 -1.16 -2.56 -3.40
CA SER A 259 -2.13 -1.80 -4.18
C SER A 259 -1.94 -0.30 -4.02
N VAL A 260 -1.59 0.18 -2.82
CA VAL A 260 -1.27 1.59 -2.58
C VAL A 260 0.00 2.00 -3.34
N VAL A 261 1.05 1.18 -3.30
CA VAL A 261 2.29 1.46 -4.04
C VAL A 261 2.05 1.46 -5.55
N GLN A 262 1.26 0.53 -6.08
CA GLN A 262 0.87 0.54 -7.50
C GLN A 262 0.02 1.77 -7.85
N GLY A 263 -0.93 2.13 -6.99
CA GLY A 263 -1.72 3.36 -7.12
C GLY A 263 -0.84 4.60 -7.28
N MET A 264 0.22 4.72 -6.49
CA MET A 264 1.19 5.82 -6.59
C MET A 264 1.94 5.85 -7.93
N LEU A 265 2.10 4.71 -8.60
CA LEU A 265 2.76 4.60 -9.91
C LEU A 265 1.83 4.98 -11.07
N VAL A 266 0.52 5.02 -10.84
CA VAL A 266 -0.48 5.36 -11.88
C VAL A 266 -1.20 6.68 -11.65
N VAL A 267 -1.23 7.19 -10.42
CA VAL A 267 -2.04 8.36 -10.05
C VAL A 267 -1.69 9.63 -10.83
N VAL A 268 -0.40 9.87 -11.12
CA VAL A 268 0.03 11.08 -11.82
C VAL A 268 -0.39 11.05 -13.30
N PRO A 269 -0.18 9.95 -14.06
CA PRO A 269 -0.74 9.81 -15.40
C PRO A 269 -2.25 9.98 -15.47
N ILE A 270 -3.00 9.49 -14.48
CA ILE A 270 -4.46 9.54 -14.49
C ILE A 270 -4.98 10.94 -14.13
N LEU A 271 -4.51 11.51 -13.01
CA LEU A 271 -5.07 12.76 -12.47
C LEU A 271 -4.41 14.01 -13.04
N TYR A 272 -3.14 13.90 -13.43
CA TYR A 272 -2.29 15.03 -13.79
C TYR A 272 -1.45 14.78 -15.07
N PRO A 273 -2.02 14.20 -16.15
CA PRO A 273 -1.25 13.78 -17.32
C PRO A 273 -0.44 14.91 -17.96
N GLN A 274 -1.03 16.09 -18.08
CA GLN A 274 -0.39 17.24 -18.74
C GLN A 274 0.84 17.75 -17.97
N TYR A 275 0.89 17.58 -16.64
CA TYR A 275 2.02 18.01 -15.80
C TYR A 275 3.27 17.16 -16.01
N ILE A 276 3.12 15.96 -16.57
CA ILE A 276 4.22 15.06 -16.92
C ILE A 276 4.40 14.94 -18.44
N GLY A 277 3.80 15.84 -19.21
CA GLY A 277 3.94 15.89 -20.67
C GLY A 277 3.12 14.85 -21.44
N LEU A 278 2.14 14.21 -20.79
CA LEU A 278 1.16 13.38 -21.50
C LEU A 278 0.08 14.30 -22.09
N HIS A 279 0.13 14.49 -23.41
CA HIS A 279 -0.82 15.27 -24.19
C HIS A 279 -1.47 14.40 -25.26
N ASN A 280 -2.71 14.72 -25.64
CA ASN A 280 -3.47 14.00 -26.67
C ASN A 280 -3.64 12.49 -26.41
N ILE A 281 -3.70 12.11 -25.13
CA ILE A 281 -3.97 10.74 -24.69
C ILE A 281 -5.47 10.51 -24.57
N THR A 282 -5.91 9.27 -24.75
CA THR A 282 -7.33 8.89 -24.60
C THR A 282 -7.59 8.19 -23.26
N ASP A 283 -8.86 8.13 -22.86
CA ASP A 283 -9.27 7.34 -21.69
C ASP A 283 -8.92 5.86 -21.86
N GLU A 284 -8.99 5.34 -23.09
CA GLU A 284 -8.61 3.96 -23.42
C GLU A 284 -7.11 3.71 -23.21
N ASP A 285 -6.26 4.71 -23.48
CA ASP A 285 -4.82 4.62 -23.20
C ASP A 285 -4.55 4.55 -21.70
N LEU A 286 -5.18 5.42 -20.91
CA LEU A 286 -5.08 5.42 -19.45
C LEU A 286 -5.64 4.13 -18.84
N GLU A 287 -6.76 3.63 -19.36
CA GLU A 287 -7.36 2.37 -18.93
C GLU A 287 -6.43 1.19 -19.25
N SER A 288 -5.83 1.16 -20.44
CA SER A 288 -4.85 0.14 -20.80
C SER A 288 -3.61 0.20 -19.90
N PHE A 289 -3.14 1.41 -19.56
CA PHE A 289 -2.03 1.59 -18.63
C PHE A 289 -2.36 1.08 -17.22
N CYS A 290 -3.55 1.39 -16.70
CA CYS A 290 -4.03 0.83 -15.42
C CYS A 290 -4.13 -0.70 -15.49
N TYR A 291 -4.61 -1.22 -16.62
CA TYR A 291 -4.73 -2.65 -16.86
C TYR A 291 -3.36 -3.36 -16.85
N MET A 292 -2.32 -2.74 -17.42
CA MET A 292 -0.95 -3.25 -17.33
C MET A 292 -0.47 -3.37 -15.88
N TRP A 293 -0.77 -2.36 -15.04
CA TRP A 293 -0.44 -2.41 -13.62
C TRP A 293 -1.25 -3.47 -12.87
N ARG A 294 -2.53 -3.67 -13.20
CA ARG A 294 -3.32 -4.81 -12.69
C ARG A 294 -2.61 -6.14 -12.97
N CYS A 295 -2.12 -6.35 -14.19
CA CYS A 295 -1.34 -7.54 -14.54
C CYS A 295 -0.07 -7.67 -13.67
N TYR A 296 0.67 -6.57 -13.47
CA TYR A 296 1.85 -6.60 -12.61
C TYR A 296 1.51 -6.90 -11.15
N GLY A 297 0.42 -6.36 -10.62
CA GLY A 297 -0.09 -6.72 -9.30
C GLY A 297 -0.31 -8.21 -9.16
N TYR A 298 -1.05 -8.82 -10.10
CA TYR A 298 -1.28 -10.27 -10.14
C TYR A 298 0.05 -11.05 -10.12
N PHE A 299 0.98 -10.75 -11.04
CA PHE A 299 2.27 -11.46 -11.09
C PHE A 299 3.18 -11.21 -9.87
N LEU A 300 2.93 -10.15 -9.10
CA LEU A 300 3.61 -9.86 -7.85
C LEU A 300 2.89 -10.46 -6.62
N GLY A 301 1.78 -11.16 -6.81
CA GLY A 301 1.03 -11.86 -5.77
C GLY A 301 -0.07 -11.03 -5.11
N VAL A 302 -0.51 -9.94 -5.75
CA VAL A 302 -1.73 -9.24 -5.34
C VAL A 302 -2.94 -10.04 -5.80
N GLU A 303 -3.91 -10.23 -4.92
CA GLU A 303 -5.18 -10.88 -5.25
C GLU A 303 -5.98 -10.03 -6.24
N ASP A 304 -6.83 -10.70 -7.03
CA ASP A 304 -7.61 -10.03 -8.08
C ASP A 304 -8.72 -9.11 -7.54
N LYS A 305 -9.14 -9.31 -6.29
CA LYS A 305 -10.23 -8.59 -5.64
C LYS A 305 -9.76 -7.29 -4.99
#